data_AF-A0ABD5DUW7-F1
#
_entry.id   AF-A0ABD5DUW7-F1
#
_cell.length_a   1.000
_cell.length_b   1.000
_cell.length_c   1.000
_cell.angle_alpha   90.00
_cell.angle_beta   90.00
_cell.angle_gamma   90.00
#
_symmetry.space_group_name_H-M   'P 1'
#
loop_
_entity.id
_entity.type
_entity.pdbx_description
1 polymer ?
#
loop_
_entity_poly.entity_id
_entity_poly.type
_entity_poly.pdbx_seq_one_letter_code
_entity_poly.pdbx_strand_id
1 'polypeptide(L)'
;SMLRAVLCDAHGISLRVIPTKYPSGGAKQLTQILTGKQVPHGGRSSDIGVLMQNVGTAYAVKRAVVDGEPLTERVVTLTGEAVTRPGNVWA
;
A
#
# COMPACT_ATOMS: atom_id res chain seq x y z
N SER A 1 -1.57 17.82 5.26
CA SER A 1 -0.60 16.72 5.41
C SER A 1 0.21 16.60 4.12
N MET A 2 1.44 16.07 4.20
CA MET A 2 2.33 15.89 3.03
C MET A 2 1.61 15.24 1.83
N LEU A 3 0.84 14.18 2.07
CA LEU A 3 0.07 13.51 1.01
C LEU A 3 -0.93 14.43 0.29
N ARG A 4 -1.60 15.35 1.00
CA ARG A 4 -2.51 16.32 0.36
C ARG A 4 -1.76 17.32 -0.51
N ALA A 5 -0.58 17.76 -0.08
CA ALA A 5 0.24 18.69 -0.86
C ALA A 5 0.73 18.06 -2.16
N VAL A 6 1.21 16.80 -2.11
CA VAL A 6 1.69 16.06 -3.29
C VAL A 6 0.55 15.76 -4.29
N LEU A 7 -0.69 15.69 -3.82
CA LEU A 7 -1.86 15.40 -4.68
C LEU A 7 -2.52 16.65 -5.29
N CYS A 8 -1.99 17.86 -5.05
CA CYS A 8 -2.64 19.12 -5.46
C CYS A 8 -3.02 19.16 -6.95
N ASP A 9 -2.17 18.59 -7.82
CA ASP A 9 -2.35 18.58 -9.28
C ASP A 9 -2.59 17.16 -9.83
N ALA A 10 -2.85 16.18 -8.96
CA ALA A 10 -3.09 14.80 -9.35
C ALA A 10 -4.57 14.57 -9.65
N HIS A 11 -4.91 14.33 -10.92
CA HIS A 11 -6.26 13.95 -11.32
C HIS A 11 -6.48 12.43 -11.18
N GLY A 12 -7.67 12.03 -10.75
CA GLY A 12 -8.05 10.60 -10.65
C GLY A 12 -7.58 9.87 -9.39
N ILE A 13 -6.95 10.57 -8.43
CA ILE A 13 -6.55 9.98 -7.13
C ILE A 13 -7.37 10.61 -6.01
N SER A 14 -7.93 9.77 -5.13
CA SER A 14 -8.69 10.22 -3.95
C SER A 14 -8.01 9.79 -2.66
N LEU A 15 -7.73 10.76 -1.77
CA LEU A 15 -7.21 10.50 -0.44
C LEU A 15 -8.35 10.23 0.55
N ARG A 16 -8.30 9.10 1.25
CA ARG A 16 -9.25 8.73 2.31
C ARG A 16 -8.52 8.37 3.59
N VAL A 17 -8.98 8.93 4.71
CA VAL A 17 -8.57 8.52 6.05
C VAL A 17 -9.57 7.47 6.53
N ILE A 18 -9.07 6.36 7.07
CA ILE A 18 -9.89 5.26 7.59
C ILE A 18 -9.59 5.02 9.07
N PRO A 19 -10.44 4.30 9.82
CA PRO A 19 -10.18 3.98 11.21
C PRO A 19 -8.86 3.20 11.40
N THR A 20 -8.03 3.69 12.33
CA THR A 20 -6.75 3.06 12.72
C THR A 20 -7.02 1.89 13.68
N LYS A 21 -7.60 0.81 13.16
CA LYS A 21 -7.98 -0.36 13.95
C LYS A 21 -7.61 -1.64 13.23
N TYR A 22 -6.72 -2.44 13.80
CA TYR A 22 -6.48 -3.78 13.28
C TYR A 22 -7.78 -4.61 13.32
N PRO A 23 -8.15 -5.35 12.24
CA PRO A 23 -7.38 -5.64 11.02
C PRO A 23 -7.78 -4.81 9.77
N SER A 24 -8.06 -3.50 9.91
CA SER A 24 -8.56 -2.65 8.80
C SER A 24 -7.65 -2.56 7.59
N GLY A 25 -6.35 -2.83 7.74
CA GLY A 25 -5.39 -2.89 6.62
C GLY A 25 -5.49 -4.17 5.76
N GLY A 26 -6.27 -5.17 6.18
CA GLY A 26 -6.49 -6.39 5.41
C GLY A 26 -7.31 -6.11 4.14
N ALA A 27 -6.99 -6.83 3.05
CA ALA A 27 -7.54 -6.49 1.73
C ALA A 27 -9.06 -6.55 1.64
N LYS A 28 -9.69 -7.53 2.31
CA LYS A 28 -11.16 -7.65 2.34
C LYS A 28 -11.80 -6.51 3.13
N GLN A 29 -11.26 -6.21 4.32
CA GLN A 29 -11.74 -5.15 5.20
C GLN A 29 -11.60 -3.78 4.54
N LEU A 30 -10.43 -3.49 3.98
CA LEU A 30 -10.16 -2.21 3.35
C LEU A 30 -11.03 -2.00 2.10
N THR A 31 -11.24 -3.06 1.30
CA THR A 31 -12.16 -3.00 0.14
C THR A 31 -13.58 -2.63 0.59
N GLN A 32 -14.09 -3.27 1.63
CA GLN A 32 -15.42 -2.96 2.15
C GLN A 32 -15.51 -1.55 2.73
N ILE A 33 -14.51 -1.11 3.50
CA ILE A 33 -14.46 0.24 4.08
C ILE A 33 -14.49 1.32 2.99
N LEU A 34 -13.73 1.13 1.90
CA LEU A 34 -13.59 2.15 0.86
C LEU A 34 -14.69 2.11 -0.20
N THR A 35 -15.26 0.93 -0.49
CA THR A 35 -16.16 0.74 -1.64
C THR A 35 -17.57 0.29 -1.26
N GLY A 36 -17.78 -0.16 -0.03
CA GLY A 36 -19.02 -0.81 0.41
C GLY A 36 -19.21 -2.25 -0.13
N LYS A 37 -18.35 -2.72 -1.04
CA LYS A 37 -18.42 -4.06 -1.63
C LYS A 37 -17.71 -5.09 -0.75
N GLN A 38 -18.27 -6.29 -0.67
CA GLN A 38 -17.62 -7.42 -0.01
C GLN A 38 -17.06 -8.40 -1.04
N VAL A 39 -15.86 -8.91 -0.76
CA VAL A 39 -15.28 -10.00 -1.57
C VAL A 39 -16.04 -11.29 -1.25
N PRO A 40 -16.55 -12.02 -2.26
CA PRO A 40 -17.24 -13.28 -2.05
C PRO A 40 -16.41 -14.30 -1.26
N HIS A 41 -17.08 -15.21 -0.56
CA HIS A 41 -16.39 -16.35 0.05
C HIS A 41 -15.67 -17.16 -1.04
N GLY A 42 -14.40 -17.50 -0.82
CA GLY A 42 -13.55 -18.16 -1.83
C GLY A 42 -13.15 -17.30 -3.04
N GLY A 43 -13.71 -16.10 -3.20
CA GLY A 43 -13.43 -15.20 -4.32
C GLY A 43 -12.22 -14.28 -4.10
N ARG A 44 -11.87 -13.55 -5.16
CA ARG A 44 -10.79 -12.54 -5.22
C ARG A 44 -11.38 -11.14 -5.37
N SER A 45 -10.64 -10.11 -4.93
CA SER A 45 -11.08 -8.71 -5.12
C SER A 45 -11.26 -8.33 -6.59
N SER A 46 -10.54 -9.00 -7.50
CA SER A 46 -10.71 -8.85 -8.95
C SER A 46 -12.13 -9.19 -9.42
N ASP A 47 -12.79 -10.12 -8.75
CA ASP A 47 -14.13 -10.60 -9.11
C ASP A 47 -15.20 -9.51 -8.88
N ILE A 48 -14.88 -8.48 -8.09
CA ILE A 48 -15.73 -7.30 -7.85
C ILE A 48 -15.16 -6.02 -8.50
N GLY A 49 -14.19 -6.17 -9.40
CA GLY A 49 -13.55 -5.07 -10.13
C GLY A 49 -12.59 -4.24 -9.29
N VAL A 50 -12.01 -4.82 -8.22
CA VAL A 50 -11.09 -4.11 -7.32
C VAL A 50 -9.71 -4.74 -7.38
N LEU A 51 -8.71 -3.91 -7.69
CA LEU A 51 -7.30 -4.24 -7.51
C LEU A 51 -6.75 -3.49 -6.30
N MET A 52 -6.04 -4.20 -5.43
CA MET A 52 -5.38 -3.59 -4.28
C MET A 52 -3.88 -3.80 -4.39
N GLN A 53 -3.13 -2.72 -4.19
CA GLN A 53 -1.67 -2.75 -4.18
C GLN A 53 -1.17 -2.15 -2.88
N ASN A 54 -0.15 -2.80 -2.30
CA ASN A 54 0.64 -2.18 -1.24
C ASN A 54 1.46 -1.03 -1.84
N VAL A 55 1.77 -0.03 -1.01
CA VAL A 55 2.58 1.13 -1.41
C VAL A 55 3.96 0.71 -1.93
N GLY A 56 4.61 -0.29 -1.33
CA GLY A 56 5.89 -0.81 -1.79
C GLY A 56 5.83 -1.42 -3.20
N THR A 57 4.73 -2.10 -3.52
CA THR A 57 4.52 -2.65 -4.87
C THR A 57 4.34 -1.54 -5.89
N ALA A 58 3.51 -0.53 -5.59
CA ALA A 58 3.31 0.62 -6.47
C ALA A 58 4.64 1.38 -6.74
N TYR A 59 5.45 1.55 -5.69
CA TYR A 59 6.80 2.13 -5.81
C TYR A 59 7.72 1.31 -6.73
N ALA A 60 7.79 -0.01 -6.52
CA ALA A 60 8.62 -0.91 -7.33
C ALA A 60 8.19 -0.94 -8.80
N VAL A 61 6.88 -0.95 -9.08
CA VAL A 61 6.34 -0.89 -10.45
C VAL A 61 6.75 0.41 -11.15
N LYS A 62 6.69 1.56 -10.46
CA LYS A 62 7.16 2.83 -11.02
C LYS A 62 8.64 2.75 -11.39
N ARG A 63 9.51 2.28 -10.48
CA ARG A 63 10.95 2.15 -10.73
C ARG A 63 11.23 1.25 -11.95
N ALA A 64 10.58 0.08 -12.02
CA ALA A 64 10.78 -0.86 -13.11
C ALA A 64 10.31 -0.32 -14.47
N VAL A 65 9.13 0.30 -14.54
CA VAL A 65 8.51 0.66 -15.81
C VAL A 65 8.92 2.06 -16.28
N VAL A 66 9.01 3.02 -15.36
CA VAL A 66 9.30 4.43 -15.69
C VAL A 66 10.80 4.69 -15.66
N ASP A 67 11.51 4.16 -14.67
CA ASP A 67 12.94 4.46 -14.47
C ASP A 67 13.85 3.39 -15.11
N GLY A 68 13.29 2.25 -15.56
CA GLY A 68 14.04 1.14 -16.13
C GLY A 68 14.85 0.34 -15.11
N GLU A 69 14.52 0.48 -13.83
CA GLU A 69 15.28 -0.08 -12.72
C GLU A 69 14.56 -1.31 -12.14
N PRO A 70 15.15 -2.51 -12.22
CA PRO A 70 14.54 -3.71 -11.66
C PRO A 70 14.48 -3.61 -10.13
N LEU A 71 13.62 -4.42 -9.51
CA LEU A 71 13.53 -4.49 -8.05
C LEU A 71 14.80 -5.16 -7.48
N THR A 72 15.78 -4.34 -7.13
CA THR A 72 17.06 -4.76 -6.53
C THR A 72 17.10 -4.60 -5.03
N GLU A 73 16.28 -3.70 -4.47
CA GLU A 73 16.24 -3.38 -3.04
C GLU A 73 14.81 -3.03 -2.59
N ARG A 74 14.54 -3.18 -1.29
CA ARG A 74 13.29 -2.77 -0.65
C ARG A 74 13.54 -2.19 0.74
N VAL A 75 12.55 -1.45 1.24
CA VAL A 75 12.57 -1.02 2.65
C VAL A 75 12.27 -2.22 3.56
N VAL A 76 13.17 -2.47 4.51
CA VAL A 76 13.03 -3.47 5.57
C VAL A 76 13.08 -2.78 6.92
N THR A 77 12.13 -3.10 7.81
CA THR A 77 12.16 -2.65 9.20
C THR A 77 12.95 -3.64 10.04
N LEU A 78 14.09 -3.20 10.58
CA LEU A 78 14.87 -3.95 11.56
C LEU A 78 14.47 -3.48 12.97
N THR A 79 14.05 -4.43 13.81
CA THR A 79 13.62 -4.16 15.18
C THR A 79 13.90 -5.38 16.07
N GLY A 80 13.85 -5.20 17.39
CA GLY A 80 14.13 -6.24 18.38
C GLY A 80 15.33 -5.92 19.28
N GLU A 81 15.43 -6.63 20.41
CA GLU A 81 16.42 -6.34 21.46
C GLU A 81 17.88 -6.51 21.01
N ALA A 82 18.12 -7.37 20.02
CA ALA A 82 19.46 -7.62 19.47
C ALA A 82 19.90 -6.57 18.43
N VAL A 83 19.05 -5.61 18.05
CA VAL A 83 19.34 -4.62 17.00
C VAL A 83 19.84 -3.32 17.63
N THR A 84 21.13 -3.02 17.48
CA THR A 84 21.75 -1.79 18.06
C THR A 84 21.16 -0.50 17.49
N ARG A 85 20.69 -0.53 16.23
CA ARG A 85 20.11 0.63 15.52
C ARG A 85 18.81 0.22 14.83
N PRO A 86 17.68 0.16 15.57
CA PRO A 86 16.39 -0.17 14.97
C PRO A 86 15.96 0.92 14.00
N GLY A 87 15.26 0.52 12.94
CA GLY A 87 14.79 1.46 11.93
C GLY A 87 14.47 0.80 10.60
N ASN A 88 14.17 1.65 9.64
CA ASN A 88 13.94 1.24 8.26
C ASN A 88 15.24 1.40 7.47
N VAL A 89 15.64 0.34 6.75
CA VAL A 89 16.85 0.30 5.92
C VAL A 89 16.50 -0.16 4.51
N TRP A 90 17.31 0.23 3.53
CA TRP A 90 17.28 -0.36 2.19
C TRP A 90 18.13 -1.63 2.20
N ALA A 91 17.55 -2.74 1.73
CA ALA A 91 18.18 -4.06 1.69
C ALA A 91 17.72 -4.84 0.46
#